data_AF-A0A8J5WRL4-F1
#
_entry.id   AF-A0A8J5WRL4-F1
#
_cell.length_a   1.000
_cell.length_b   1.000
_cell.length_c   1.000
_cell.angle_alpha   90.00
_cell.angle_beta   90.00
_cell.angle_gamma   90.00
#
_symmetry.space_group_name_H-M   'P 1'
#
loop_
_entity.id
_entity.type
_entity.pdbx_description
1 polymer ?
#
loop_
_entity_poly.entity_id
_entity_poly.type
_entity_poly.pdbx_seq_one_letter_code
_entity_poly.pdbx_strand_id
1 'polypeptide(L)'
;MPYLSAISKSGGGQLDLLILDCLYRTGSHNVHLCWDQTLDAIKRICPKRALLIGMTHEMDHHKDNQTLEEWSRREGIDVQLARDGLRVYIDLTFAYSVTSIKFPVALTILFLSIRN
;
A
#
# COMPACT_ATOMS: atom_id res chain seq x y z
N MET A 1 14.27 10.29 12.28
CA MET A 1 13.57 9.54 11.21
C MET A 1 13.40 10.43 9.97
N PRO A 2 14.47 10.69 9.19
CA PRO A 2 14.44 11.65 8.07
C PRO A 2 13.67 11.18 6.83
N TYR A 3 13.28 9.90 6.75
CA TYR A 3 12.61 9.34 5.58
C TYR A 3 11.10 9.60 5.54
N LEU A 4 10.44 9.67 6.71
CA LEU A 4 9.00 9.96 6.79
C LEU A 4 8.66 11.35 6.23
N SER A 5 9.54 12.34 6.40
CA SER A 5 9.35 13.68 5.82
C SER A 5 9.50 13.74 4.30
N ALA A 6 10.10 12.72 3.68
CA ALA A 6 10.29 12.65 2.23
C ALA A 6 9.11 12.00 1.49
N ILE A 7 8.24 11.27 2.20
CA ILE A 7 7.11 10.50 1.63
C ILE A 7 5.74 10.87 2.23
N SER A 8 5.72 11.68 3.29
CA SER A 8 4.50 12.12 3.98
C SER A 8 3.79 13.23 3.21
N LYS A 9 2.45 13.24 3.30
CA LYS A 9 1.59 14.34 2.83
C LYS A 9 1.92 15.70 3.47
N SER A 10 2.44 15.71 4.69
CA SER A 10 2.90 16.93 5.39
C SER A 10 4.37 17.29 5.10
N GLY A 11 5.10 16.40 4.42
CA GLY A 11 6.43 16.64 3.87
C GLY A 11 6.36 16.96 2.37
N GLY A 12 7.47 17.37 1.77
CA GLY A 12 7.53 17.87 0.38
C GLY A 12 7.32 16.83 -0.73
N GLY A 13 6.74 15.66 -0.44
CA GLY A 13 6.48 14.62 -1.44
C GLY A 13 5.58 13.51 -0.90
N GLN A 14 4.28 13.59 -1.15
CA GLN A 14 3.36 12.49 -0.84
C GLN A 14 3.67 11.28 -1.74
N LEU A 15 3.74 10.08 -1.15
CA LEU A 15 3.95 8.83 -1.88
C LEU A 15 2.87 8.60 -2.96
N ASP A 16 3.24 8.51 -4.24
CA ASP A 16 2.28 8.29 -5.32
C ASP A 16 1.65 6.89 -5.29
N LEU A 17 2.47 5.84 -5.12
CA LEU A 17 2.03 4.45 -5.14
C LEU A 17 2.67 3.64 -4.02
N LEU A 18 1.83 2.99 -3.22
CA LEU A 18 2.22 1.99 -2.22
C LEU A 18 1.78 0.59 -2.66
N ILE A 19 2.68 -0.38 -2.67
CA ILE A 19 2.33 -1.80 -2.85
C ILE A 19 2.60 -2.50 -1.52
N LEU A 20 1.55 -3.08 -0.92
CA LEU A 20 1.62 -3.55 0.47
C LEU A 20 0.97 -4.94 0.62
N ASP A 21 1.58 -5.76 1.46
CA ASP A 21 1.09 -7.09 1.83
C ASP A 21 -0.24 -7.02 2.62
N CYS A 22 -1.14 -7.96 2.37
CA CYS A 22 -2.44 -8.12 3.01
C CYS A 22 -2.91 -9.59 2.94
N LEU A 23 -2.47 -10.42 3.88
CA LEU A 23 -2.62 -11.88 3.80
C LEU A 23 -4.06 -12.37 4.04
N TYR A 24 -4.67 -11.95 5.14
CA TYR A 24 -5.97 -12.42 5.59
C TYR A 24 -6.99 -11.29 5.68
N ARG A 25 -8.24 -11.63 5.38
CA ARG A 25 -9.37 -10.70 5.48
C ARG A 25 -9.73 -10.36 6.92
N THR A 26 -9.51 -11.30 7.84
CA THR A 26 -9.79 -11.16 9.27
C THR A 26 -8.65 -11.77 10.08
N GLY A 27 -8.55 -11.38 11.36
CA GLY A 27 -7.50 -11.88 12.25
C GLY A 27 -6.13 -11.21 12.02
N SER A 28 -5.08 -11.88 12.47
CA SER A 28 -3.70 -11.39 12.40
C SER A 28 -2.72 -12.52 12.11
N HIS A 29 -1.55 -12.16 11.60
CA HIS A 29 -0.45 -13.08 11.37
C HIS A 29 0.85 -12.52 11.96
N ASN A 30 1.77 -13.40 12.35
CA ASN A 30 2.97 -13.00 13.10
C ASN A 30 4.03 -12.30 12.23
N VAL A 31 3.98 -12.50 10.92
CA VAL A 31 4.97 -11.95 9.96
C VAL A 31 4.38 -11.30 8.72
N HIS A 32 3.05 -11.30 8.58
CA HIS A 32 2.33 -10.70 7.46
C HIS A 32 1.32 -9.68 8.00
N LEU A 33 1.06 -8.62 7.24
CA LEU A 33 -0.04 -7.73 7.57
C LEU A 33 -1.36 -8.35 7.12
N CYS A 34 -2.38 -8.20 7.96
CA CYS A 34 -3.77 -8.55 7.62
C CYS A 34 -4.61 -7.28 7.44
N TRP A 35 -5.81 -7.44 6.90
CA TRP A 35 -6.71 -6.36 6.45
C TRP A 35 -6.69 -5.08 7.30
N ASP A 36 -7.04 -5.16 8.59
CA ASP A 36 -7.12 -3.97 9.45
C ASP A 36 -5.76 -3.31 9.67
N GLN A 37 -4.70 -4.12 9.85
CA GLN A 37 -3.33 -3.62 10.02
C GLN A 37 -2.82 -2.95 8.73
N THR A 38 -3.16 -3.51 7.57
CA THR A 38 -2.83 -2.96 6.26
C THR A 38 -3.52 -1.61 6.05
N LEU A 39 -4.82 -1.50 6.34
CA LEU A 39 -5.57 -0.24 6.21
C LEU A 39 -5.08 0.84 7.18
N ASP A 40 -4.77 0.47 8.43
CA ASP A 40 -4.16 1.37 9.41
C ASP A 40 -2.80 1.91 8.94
N ALA A 41 -1.96 1.04 8.37
CA ALA A 41 -0.67 1.43 7.81
C ALA A 41 -0.85 2.40 6.63
N ILE A 42 -1.78 2.11 5.71
CA ILE A 42 -2.08 2.99 4.57
C ILE A 42 -2.56 4.35 5.03
N LYS A 43 -3.45 4.41 6.04
CA LYS A 43 -3.93 5.68 6.59
C LYS A 43 -2.81 6.52 7.19
N ARG A 44 -1.84 5.89 7.87
CA ARG A 44 -0.66 6.56 8.44
C ARG A 44 0.34 7.04 7.39
N ILE A 45 0.57 6.24 6.34
CA ILE A 45 1.49 6.57 5.25
C ILE A 45 0.85 7.63 4.33
N CYS A 46 -0.47 7.57 4.14
CA CYS A 46 -1.29 8.45 3.32
C CYS A 46 -0.77 8.59 1.87
N PRO A 47 -0.60 7.47 1.12
CA PRO A 47 -0.23 7.55 -0.30
C PRO A 47 -1.37 8.13 -1.15
N LYS A 48 -1.09 8.49 -2.40
CA LYS A 48 -2.15 8.83 -3.37
C LYS A 48 -2.94 7.57 -3.78
N ARG A 49 -2.23 6.46 -4.00
CA ARG A 49 -2.79 5.16 -4.35
C ARG A 49 -2.08 4.01 -3.62
N ALA A 50 -2.83 2.97 -3.26
CA ALA A 50 -2.29 1.72 -2.75
C ALA A 50 -2.84 0.48 -3.48
N LEU A 51 -1.98 -0.51 -3.68
CA LEU A 51 -2.32 -1.83 -4.20
C LEU A 51 -1.99 -2.90 -3.18
N LEU A 52 -2.97 -3.70 -2.80
CA LEU A 52 -2.78 -4.78 -1.82
C LEU A 52 -2.41 -6.08 -2.54
N ILE A 53 -1.38 -6.76 -2.05
CA ILE A 53 -0.86 -8.03 -2.59
C ILE A 53 -0.77 -9.09 -1.49
N GLY A 54 -0.48 -10.34 -1.86
CA GLY A 54 -0.18 -11.41 -0.89
C GLY A 54 -1.41 -12.03 -0.22
N MET A 55 -2.62 -11.60 -0.61
CA MET A 55 -3.88 -12.14 -0.13
C MET A 55 -4.07 -13.62 -0.49
N THR A 56 -4.71 -14.36 0.43
CA THR A 56 -5.13 -15.73 0.19
C THR A 56 -6.50 -15.80 -0.50
N HIS A 57 -6.96 -17.02 -0.78
CA HIS A 57 -8.28 -17.29 -1.36
C HIS A 57 -9.47 -16.84 -0.48
N GLU A 58 -9.22 -16.45 0.77
CA GLU A 58 -10.24 -15.90 1.66
C GLU A 58 -10.73 -14.52 1.22
N MET A 59 -9.94 -13.81 0.41
CA MET A 59 -10.28 -12.50 -0.11
C MET A 59 -10.87 -12.60 -1.52
N ASP A 60 -12.10 -12.11 -1.67
CA ASP A 60 -12.83 -12.09 -2.93
C ASP A 60 -12.56 -10.76 -3.64
N HIS A 61 -11.90 -10.82 -4.80
CA HIS A 61 -11.52 -9.61 -5.54
C HIS A 61 -12.68 -8.68 -5.87
N HIS A 62 -13.89 -9.17 -6.04
CA HIS A 62 -15.02 -8.32 -6.38
C HIS A 62 -15.62 -7.70 -5.11
N LYS A 63 -15.96 -8.53 -4.12
CA LYS A 63 -16.63 -8.09 -2.89
C LYS A 63 -15.72 -7.23 -2.02
N ASP A 64 -14.46 -7.62 -1.88
CA ASP A 64 -13.52 -6.88 -1.05
C ASP A 64 -13.07 -5.58 -1.74
N ASN A 65 -12.99 -5.53 -3.08
CA ASN A 65 -12.76 -4.25 -3.75
C ASN A 65 -13.95 -3.28 -3.63
N GLN A 66 -15.20 -3.76 -3.60
CA GLN A 66 -16.35 -2.88 -3.28
C GLN A 66 -16.21 -2.30 -1.86
N THR A 67 -15.80 -3.12 -0.90
CA THR A 67 -15.52 -2.66 0.46
C THR A 67 -14.39 -1.62 0.48
N LEU A 68 -13.31 -1.84 -0.28
CA LEU A 68 -12.20 -0.91 -0.41
C LEU A 68 -12.60 0.38 -1.14
N GLU A 69 -13.51 0.34 -2.10
CA GLU A 69 -14.03 1.54 -2.79
C GLU A 69 -14.79 2.44 -1.80
N GLU A 70 -15.66 1.86 -0.97
CA GLU A 70 -16.35 2.61 0.08
C GLU A 70 -15.39 3.19 1.12
N TRP A 71 -14.39 2.41 1.52
CA TRP A 71 -13.32 2.86 2.41
C TRP A 71 -12.50 4.00 1.78
N SER A 72 -12.13 3.85 0.51
CA SER A 72 -11.35 4.82 -0.26
C SER A 72 -12.07 6.15 -0.37
N ARG A 73 -13.39 6.14 -0.60
CA ARG A 73 -14.22 7.35 -0.62
C ARG A 73 -14.26 8.06 0.73
N ARG A 74 -14.25 7.32 1.85
CA ARG A 74 -14.25 7.91 3.20
C ARG A 74 -12.89 8.49 3.58
N GLU A 75 -11.80 7.82 3.23
CA GLU A 75 -10.45 8.20 3.66
C GLU A 75 -9.71 9.08 2.64
N GLY A 76 -10.19 9.14 1.40
CA GLY A 76 -9.59 9.93 0.32
C GLY A 76 -8.28 9.34 -0.21
N ILE A 77 -8.11 8.02 -0.14
CA ILE A 77 -6.94 7.27 -0.64
C ILE A 77 -7.47 6.19 -1.57
N ASP A 78 -6.99 6.11 -2.82
CA ASP A 78 -7.38 5.05 -3.77
C ASP A 78 -6.73 3.73 -3.35
N VAL A 79 -7.51 2.76 -2.89
CA VAL A 79 -7.02 1.43 -2.49
C VAL A 79 -7.78 0.35 -3.23
N GLN A 80 -7.05 -0.63 -3.74
CA GLN A 80 -7.64 -1.83 -4.35
C GLN A 80 -6.72 -3.05 -4.17
N LEU A 81 -7.30 -4.24 -4.25
CA LEU A 81 -6.56 -5.48 -4.41
C LEU A 81 -5.90 -5.50 -5.79
N ALA A 82 -4.60 -5.82 -5.83
CA ALA A 82 -3.94 -6.15 -7.07
C ALA A 82 -4.56 -7.42 -7.67
N ARG A 83 -4.30 -7.72 -8.95
CA ARG A 83 -4.74 -8.95 -9.60
C ARG A 83 -3.64 -9.49 -10.51
N ASP A 84 -3.68 -10.78 -10.77
CA ASP A 84 -2.75 -11.41 -11.71
C ASP A 84 -2.82 -10.73 -13.08
N GLY A 85 -1.66 -10.42 -13.63
CA GLY A 85 -1.52 -9.68 -14.89
C GLY A 85 -1.83 -8.18 -14.81
N LEU A 86 -2.10 -7.60 -13.64
CA LEU A 86 -2.22 -6.15 -13.48
C LEU A 86 -0.91 -5.46 -13.86
N ARG A 87 -0.99 -4.51 -14.81
CA ARG A 87 0.14 -3.67 -15.21
C ARG A 87 -0.02 -2.28 -14.63
N VAL A 88 1.04 -1.79 -14.01
CA VAL A 88 1.12 -0.42 -13.48
C VAL A 88 2.22 0.31 -14.23
N TYR A 89 1.85 1.41 -14.87
CA TYR A 89 2.79 2.28 -15.56
C TYR A 89 3.30 3.32 -14.57
N ILE A 90 4.62 3.41 -14.46
CA ILE A 90 5.31 4.35 -13.57
C ILE A 90 6.11 5.29 -14.45
N ASP A 91 5.87 6.58 -14.29
CA ASP A 91 6.73 7.59 -14.90
C ASP A 91 8.01 7.71 -14.06
N LEU A 92 9.14 7.35 -14.67
CA LEU A 92 10.46 7.39 -14.04
C LEU A 92 11.19 8.73 -14.27
N THR A 93 10.59 9.68 -14.99
CA THR A 93 11.23 10.95 -15.37
C THR A 93 11.68 11.79 -14.16
N PHE A 94 11.15 11.51 -12.97
CA PHE A 94 11.52 12.15 -11.69
C PHE A 94 11.90 11.15 -10.57
N ALA A 95 12.14 9.87 -10.88
CA ALA A 95 12.37 8.84 -9.88
C ALA A 95 13.83 8.82 -9.38
N TYR A 96 14.08 9.38 -8.18
CA TYR A 96 15.42 9.39 -7.57
C TYR A 96 15.64 8.37 -6.44
N SER A 97 14.63 7.59 -5.99
CA SER A 97 14.91 6.44 -5.10
C SER A 97 13.80 5.39 -5.07
N VAL A 98 14.13 4.15 -5.41
CA VAL A 98 13.37 2.97 -4.98
C VAL A 98 13.96 2.55 -3.63
N THR A 99 13.21 2.69 -2.54
CA THR A 99 13.69 2.31 -1.21
C THR A 99 12.87 1.13 -0.72
N SER A 100 13.50 -0.04 -0.55
CA SER A 100 12.91 -1.17 0.16
C SER A 100 13.37 -1.12 1.61
N ILE A 101 12.42 -1.01 2.55
CA ILE A 101 12.72 -1.17 3.97
C ILE A 101 12.38 -2.61 4.32
N LYS A 102 13.42 -3.44 4.48
CA LYS A 102 13.26 -4.78 5.06
C LYS A 102 13.17 -4.65 6.58
N PHE A 103 12.00 -4.96 7.13
CA PHE A 103 11.88 -5.19 8.56
C PHE A 103 12.43 -6.57 8.91
N PRO A 104 12.91 -6.81 10.15
CA PRO A 104 13.52 -8.08 10.55
C PRO A 104 12.54 -9.27 10.62
N VAL A 105 11.25 -9.03 10.45
CA VAL A 105 10.21 -10.05 10.24
C VAL A 105 9.83 -10.04 8.76
N ALA A 106 9.38 -11.17 8.20
CA ALA A 106 9.20 -11.44 6.76
C ALA A 106 8.15 -10.56 6.01
N LEU A 107 7.95 -9.32 6.45
CA LEU A 107 7.13 -8.31 5.81
C LEU A 107 7.98 -7.53 4.80
N THR A 108 7.82 -7.86 3.52
CA THR A 108 8.38 -7.06 2.43
C THR A 108 7.44 -5.89 2.17
N ILE A 109 7.81 -4.69 2.63
CA ILE A 109 7.14 -3.46 2.21
C ILE A 109 7.94 -2.83 1.07
N LEU A 110 7.36 -2.80 -0.13
CA LEU A 110 7.94 -2.10 -1.27
C LEU A 110 7.39 -0.67 -1.33
N PHE A 111 8.23 0.31 -0.97
CA PHE A 111 7.89 1.72 -1.16
C PHE A 111 8.40 2.18 -2.53
N LEU A 112 7.48 2.53 -3.42
CA LEU A 112 7.79 3.22 -4.67
C LEU A 112 7.48 4.71 -4.51
N SER A 113 8.44 5.46 -3.95
CA SER A 113 8.37 6.92 -3.89
C SER A 113 8.68 7.52 -5.25
N ILE A 114 7.62 7.83 -5.99
CA ILE A 114 7.67 8.67 -7.17
C ILE A 114 7.49 10.12 -6.66
N ARG A 115 8.24 11.06 -7.23
CA ARG A 115 8.17 12.50 -6.91
C ARG A 115 7.63 13.20 -8.16
N ASN A 116 6.82 14.23 -7.97
CA ASN A 116 6.40 15.17 -9.02
C ASN A 116 6.96 16.55 -8.68
#